data_AF-A0A7Y5ANV2-F1
#
_entry.id   AF-A0A7Y5ANV2-F1
#
_cell.length_a   1.000
_cell.length_b   1.000
_cell.length_c   1.000
_cell.angle_alpha   90.00
_cell.angle_beta   90.00
_cell.angle_gamma   90.00
#
_symmetry.space_group_name_H-M   'P 1'
#
loop_
_entity.id
_entity.type
_entity.pdbx_description
1 polymer ?
#
loop_
_entity_poly.entity_id
_entity_poly.type
_entity_poly.pdbx_seq_one_letter_code
_entity_poly.pdbx_strand_id
1 'polypeptide(L)'
;MKIISVIVFLLSFPVFSGQACHSGDSGQSDSRLDLLFALQLQTGYFLNNNLDIPVKEQYKAVQFDAETLTSFRILTKNGFRFSTLPAYFLSLDCQFRQSSAAPATEIRLPADKEQLFADFVSSLNNELSNGLISQLQTLSDGFDIDHALHRSIIKQTKDALKHSFTMFPQDISIIFHPLLHDGGFFFKVGGNSHSLIGPTSNRGNAVDFGPKGRITEIVAHELSHGFIDQVVYSSDVKACQAFTSETFKKNMQKNGYAEVNTIITEHMVRAIVWNVLEQLAPAYKAQVVKKEQDMGFQDLPTLANKFAQLTDVNAMFDQTKQLFNCQ
;
A
#
# COMPACT_ATOMS: atom_id res chain seq x y z
N MET A 1 5.33 32.23 -4.65
CA MET A 1 5.20 30.97 -3.89
C MET A 1 5.40 31.28 -2.42
N LYS A 2 4.35 31.22 -1.59
CA LYS A 2 4.47 31.29 -0.14
C LYS A 2 4.41 29.85 0.38
N ILE A 3 5.52 29.35 0.89
CA ILE A 3 5.57 28.09 1.64
C ILE A 3 5.01 28.43 3.02
N ILE A 4 3.79 27.97 3.31
CA ILE A 4 3.25 28.02 4.66
C ILE A 4 3.63 26.68 5.29
N SER A 5 4.77 26.66 5.98
CA SER A 5 5.12 25.53 6.85
C SER A 5 4.16 25.56 8.04
N VAL A 6 3.22 24.61 8.10
CA VAL A 6 2.41 24.38 9.29
C VAL A 6 3.34 23.78 10.35
N ILE A 7 3.81 24.62 11.27
CA ILE A 7 4.53 24.18 12.47
C ILE A 7 3.46 23.72 13.47
N VAL A 8 3.29 22.39 13.60
CA VAL A 8 2.48 21.80 14.67
C VAL A 8 3.26 21.93 15.97
N PHE A 9 2.68 22.64 16.94
CA PHE A 9 3.27 22.84 18.27
C PHE A 9 3.40 21.49 19.00
N LEU A 10 4.64 21.13 19.35
CA LEU A 10 4.96 20.03 20.25
C LEU A 10 4.47 20.38 21.67
N LEU A 11 3.31 19.86 22.05
CA LEU A 11 2.93 19.78 23.46
C LEU A 11 3.62 18.57 24.08
N SER A 12 4.42 18.82 25.12
CA SER A 12 5.12 17.81 25.89
C SER A 12 4.14 17.00 26.73
N PHE A 13 3.94 15.72 26.37
CA PHE A 13 3.10 14.78 27.11
C PHE A 13 3.95 13.87 28.02
N PRO A 14 3.38 13.38 29.14
CA PRO A 14 4.07 12.48 30.06
C PRO A 14 4.51 11.19 29.36
N VAL A 15 5.74 10.77 29.64
CA VAL A 15 6.34 9.53 29.13
C VAL A 15 5.67 8.35 29.82
N PHE A 16 4.68 7.73 29.18
CA PHE A 16 4.24 6.40 29.56
C PHE A 16 5.25 5.37 29.05
N SER A 17 5.64 4.39 29.86
CA SER A 17 6.51 3.30 29.42
C SER A 17 5.72 2.35 28.49
N GLY A 18 5.74 2.62 27.19
CA GLY A 18 4.99 1.86 26.18
C GLY A 18 5.69 0.55 25.79
N GLN A 19 4.92 -0.53 25.73
CA GLN A 19 5.26 -1.74 24.96
C GLN A 19 5.61 -1.35 23.51
N ALA A 20 6.62 -2.01 22.94
CA ALA A 20 7.03 -1.78 21.56
C ALA A 20 5.88 -2.04 20.59
N CYS A 21 5.71 -1.20 19.57
CA CYS A 21 4.95 -1.58 18.38
C CYS A 21 5.56 -2.87 17.87
N HIS A 22 4.76 -3.90 17.63
CA HIS A 22 5.25 -5.09 16.97
C HIS A 22 5.63 -4.73 15.52
N SER A 23 6.91 -4.85 15.18
CA SER A 23 7.38 -4.61 13.81
C SER A 23 6.97 -5.77 12.92
N GLY A 24 6.41 -5.44 11.75
CA GLY A 24 5.67 -6.35 10.87
C GLY A 24 6.37 -7.61 10.35
N ASP A 25 7.66 -7.81 10.64
CA ASP A 25 8.37 -9.05 10.30
C ASP A 25 8.04 -10.22 11.27
N SER A 26 7.45 -9.92 12.44
CA SER A 26 7.05 -10.92 13.45
C SER A 26 5.73 -11.62 13.11
N GLY A 27 4.90 -10.99 12.28
CA GLY A 27 3.58 -11.50 11.94
C GLY A 27 2.42 -11.00 12.80
N GLN A 28 2.70 -10.24 13.85
CA GLN A 28 1.64 -9.56 14.61
C GLN A 28 1.15 -8.33 13.86
N SER A 29 -0.12 -7.95 14.10
CA SER A 29 -0.68 -6.70 13.59
C SER A 29 0.09 -5.51 14.17
N ASP A 30 0.38 -4.51 13.33
CA ASP A 30 0.96 -3.25 13.82
C ASP A 30 -0.18 -2.44 14.46
N SER A 31 -0.10 -2.18 15.75
CA SER A 31 -1.16 -1.49 16.51
C SER A 31 -1.52 -0.11 15.94
N ARG A 32 -0.60 0.52 15.19
CA ARG A 32 -0.88 1.79 14.48
C ARG A 32 -1.84 1.59 13.33
N LEU A 33 -1.74 0.44 12.64
CA LEU A 33 -2.68 0.05 11.60
C LEU A 33 -4.00 -0.42 12.20
N ASP A 34 -4.00 -1.11 13.33
CA ASP A 34 -5.23 -1.50 14.04
C ASP A 34 -6.16 -0.30 14.30
N LEU A 35 -5.57 0.84 14.71
CA LEU A 35 -6.28 2.11 14.86
C LEU A 35 -6.91 2.59 13.55
N LEU A 36 -6.16 2.55 12.44
CA LEU A 36 -6.69 2.88 11.12
C LEU A 36 -7.86 1.97 10.76
N PHE A 37 -7.75 0.65 10.97
CA PHE A 37 -8.80 -0.28 10.60
C PHE A 37 -10.06 -0.16 11.47
N ALA A 38 -9.91 0.16 12.76
CA ALA A 38 -11.04 0.48 13.62
C ALA A 38 -11.83 1.68 13.08
N LEU A 39 -11.13 2.76 12.70
CA LEU A 39 -11.75 3.91 12.03
C LEU A 39 -12.43 3.52 10.72
N GLN A 40 -11.77 2.73 9.87
CA GLN A 40 -12.30 2.32 8.57
C GLN A 40 -13.60 1.49 8.70
N LEU A 41 -13.64 0.55 9.65
CA LEU A 41 -14.82 -0.30 9.89
C LEU A 41 -16.02 0.51 10.38
N GLN A 42 -15.81 1.50 11.26
CA GLN A 42 -16.89 2.31 11.82
C GLN A 42 -17.37 3.45 10.90
N THR A 43 -16.53 3.83 9.93
CA THR A 43 -16.85 4.91 9.00
C THR A 43 -17.34 4.41 7.65
N GLY A 44 -17.27 3.10 7.38
CA GLY A 44 -17.65 2.50 6.11
C GLY A 44 -16.66 2.83 4.99
N TYR A 45 -15.38 2.97 5.33
CA TYR A 45 -14.34 3.22 4.34
C TYR A 45 -14.14 2.00 3.43
N PHE A 46 -13.98 2.24 2.13
CA PHE A 46 -14.04 1.19 1.10
C PHE A 46 -12.82 0.25 1.04
N LEU A 47 -11.69 0.58 1.68
CA LEU A 47 -10.47 -0.26 1.67
C LEU A 47 -10.43 -1.34 2.77
N ASN A 48 -11.58 -1.71 3.32
CA ASN A 48 -11.68 -2.91 4.17
C ASN A 48 -11.98 -4.14 3.29
N ASN A 49 -11.65 -5.34 3.79
CA ASN A 49 -12.18 -6.55 3.15
C ASN A 49 -13.63 -6.82 3.56
N ASN A 50 -14.36 -7.53 2.69
CA ASN A 50 -15.72 -8.02 2.96
C ASN A 50 -15.74 -9.40 3.63
N LEU A 51 -14.60 -9.89 4.11
CA LEU A 51 -14.50 -11.21 4.75
C LEU A 51 -15.22 -11.21 6.11
N ASP A 52 -15.90 -12.29 6.43
CA ASP A 52 -16.61 -12.47 7.70
C ASP A 52 -15.64 -12.93 8.79
N ILE A 53 -14.80 -12.00 9.27
CA ILE A 53 -13.77 -12.27 10.28
C ILE A 53 -14.34 -11.85 11.65
N PRO A 54 -14.62 -12.80 12.58
CA PRO A 54 -15.30 -12.49 13.84
C PRO A 54 -14.65 -11.40 14.68
N VAL A 55 -13.32 -11.31 14.68
CA VAL A 55 -12.59 -10.27 15.44
C VAL A 55 -12.91 -8.84 14.98
N LYS A 56 -13.44 -8.61 13.78
CA LYS A 56 -13.90 -7.28 13.32
C LYS A 56 -14.89 -6.62 14.28
N GLU A 57 -15.70 -7.40 14.98
CA GLU A 57 -16.65 -6.87 15.97
C GLU A 57 -15.93 -6.22 17.15
N GLN A 58 -14.73 -6.67 17.52
CA GLN A 58 -13.92 -6.02 18.56
C GLN A 58 -13.44 -4.63 18.10
N TYR A 59 -12.99 -4.51 16.86
CA TYR A 59 -12.57 -3.24 16.26
C TYR A 59 -13.74 -2.26 16.09
N LYS A 60 -14.95 -2.77 15.81
CA LYS A 60 -16.18 -1.96 15.77
C LYS A 60 -16.62 -1.49 17.16
N ALA A 61 -16.22 -2.18 18.22
CA ALA A 61 -16.55 -1.83 19.60
C ALA A 61 -15.62 -0.75 20.20
N VAL A 62 -14.50 -0.42 19.54
CA VAL A 62 -13.61 0.68 19.93
C VAL A 62 -14.41 1.99 19.96
N GLN A 63 -14.40 2.69 21.09
CA GLN A 63 -15.20 3.91 21.25
C GLN A 63 -14.43 5.11 20.71
N PHE A 64 -14.90 5.64 19.57
CA PHE A 64 -14.45 6.92 19.03
C PHE A 64 -15.47 8.03 19.28
N ASP A 65 -15.01 9.27 19.43
CA ASP A 65 -15.90 10.41 19.45
C ASP A 65 -16.53 10.63 18.07
N ALA A 66 -17.78 11.13 18.08
CA ALA A 66 -18.52 11.41 16.86
C ALA A 66 -17.81 12.42 15.95
N GLU A 67 -17.02 13.33 16.54
CA GLU A 67 -16.21 14.30 15.82
C GLU A 67 -15.11 13.62 15.00
N THR A 68 -14.31 12.73 15.59
CA THR A 68 -13.26 11.98 14.88
C THR A 68 -13.84 11.13 13.76
N LEU A 69 -14.93 10.40 14.02
CA LEU A 69 -15.60 9.59 12.99
C LEU A 69 -16.13 10.46 11.84
N THR A 70 -16.65 11.64 12.15
CA THR A 70 -17.16 12.58 11.15
C THR A 70 -16.03 13.18 10.33
N SER A 71 -14.97 13.66 10.99
CA SER A 71 -13.78 14.20 10.35
C SER A 71 -13.13 13.15 9.45
N PHE A 72 -13.00 11.89 9.88
CA PHE A 72 -12.46 10.81 9.05
C PHE A 72 -13.36 10.49 7.84
N ARG A 73 -14.70 10.52 7.98
CA ARG A 73 -15.62 10.37 6.84
C ARG A 73 -15.50 11.51 5.84
N ILE A 74 -15.36 12.75 6.32
CA ILE A 74 -15.18 13.92 5.45
C ILE A 74 -13.85 13.79 4.73
N LEU A 75 -12.78 13.49 5.47
CA LEU A 75 -11.44 13.27 4.97
C LEU A 75 -11.44 12.24 3.84
N THR A 76 -11.94 11.03 4.10
CA THR A 76 -11.90 9.92 3.13
C THR A 76 -12.77 10.11 1.90
N LYS A 77 -13.86 10.89 1.98
CA LYS A 77 -14.68 11.25 0.81
C LYS A 77 -14.01 12.25 -0.12
N ASN A 78 -12.97 12.96 0.32
CA ASN A 78 -12.34 14.04 -0.44
C ASN A 78 -11.10 13.60 -1.24
N GLY A 79 -10.96 12.31 -1.58
CA GLY A 79 -10.00 11.84 -2.58
C GLY A 79 -8.57 11.65 -2.08
N PHE A 80 -8.39 10.91 -0.98
CA PHE A 80 -7.06 10.47 -0.53
C PHE A 80 -6.47 9.46 -1.51
N ARG A 81 -5.15 9.52 -1.72
CA ARG A 81 -4.43 8.36 -2.26
C ARG A 81 -4.52 7.21 -1.25
N PHE A 82 -4.68 5.99 -1.74
CA PHE A 82 -4.88 4.82 -0.88
C PHE A 82 -3.74 4.60 0.13
N SER A 83 -2.51 4.96 -0.24
CA SER A 83 -1.32 4.83 0.61
C SER A 83 -1.14 5.93 1.65
N THR A 84 -1.85 7.07 1.55
CA THR A 84 -1.62 8.23 2.42
C THR A 84 -1.99 7.95 3.88
N LEU A 85 -3.14 7.32 4.13
CA LEU A 85 -3.57 7.03 5.49
C LEU A 85 -2.67 5.97 6.15
N PRO A 86 -2.39 4.80 5.55
CA PRO A 86 -1.46 3.86 6.16
C PRO A 86 -0.06 4.43 6.41
N ALA A 87 0.47 5.26 5.49
CA ALA A 87 1.75 5.94 5.70
C ALA A 87 1.71 6.90 6.90
N TYR A 88 0.62 7.64 7.10
CA TYR A 88 0.44 8.48 8.28
C TYR A 88 0.44 7.66 9.58
N PHE A 89 -0.37 6.61 9.67
CA PHE A 89 -0.44 5.80 10.89
C PHE A 89 0.91 5.14 11.21
N LEU A 90 1.61 4.62 10.20
CA LEU A 90 2.95 4.05 10.40
C LEU A 90 4.04 5.08 10.69
N SER A 91 3.79 6.38 10.49
CA SER A 91 4.70 7.47 10.90
C SER A 91 4.61 7.81 12.39
N LEU A 92 3.56 7.33 13.07
CA LEU A 92 3.40 7.51 14.50
C LEU A 92 4.40 6.64 15.28
N ASP A 93 4.83 7.11 16.45
CA ASP A 93 5.56 6.29 17.40
C ASP A 93 4.62 5.26 18.09
N CYS A 94 5.18 4.44 18.98
CA CYS A 94 4.42 3.40 19.69
C CYS A 94 3.52 3.93 20.81
N GLN A 95 3.54 5.23 21.02
CA GLN A 95 2.59 5.95 21.86
C GLN A 95 1.60 6.73 20.99
N PHE A 96 1.55 6.42 19.69
CA PHE A 96 0.70 7.06 18.69
C PHE A 96 0.93 8.57 18.55
N ARG A 97 2.11 9.06 18.94
CA ARG A 97 2.49 10.46 18.76
C ARG A 97 3.14 10.62 17.39
N GLN A 98 3.00 11.80 16.80
CA GLN A 98 3.80 12.14 15.62
C GLN A 98 5.28 12.02 15.99
N SER A 99 6.00 11.14 15.30
CA SER A 99 7.44 11.05 15.47
C SER A 99 8.08 12.36 14.97
N SER A 100 9.24 12.73 15.53
CA SER A 100 9.99 13.91 15.08
C SER A 100 10.52 13.80 13.65
N ALA A 101 10.37 12.64 13.02
CA ALA A 101 10.59 12.50 11.58
C ALA A 101 9.47 13.25 10.88
N ALA A 102 9.82 14.30 10.14
CA ALA A 102 8.86 15.03 9.32
C ALA A 102 7.98 14.04 8.55
N PRO A 103 6.65 14.27 8.45
CA PRO A 103 5.81 13.45 7.60
C PRO A 103 6.48 13.42 6.24
N ALA A 104 6.77 12.21 5.76
CA ALA A 104 7.48 12.05 4.51
C ALA A 104 6.74 12.82 3.41
N THR A 105 7.44 13.21 2.35
CA THR A 105 6.81 13.87 1.18
C THR A 105 5.64 13.07 0.58
N GLU A 106 5.44 11.82 1.02
CA GLU A 106 4.32 10.93 0.71
C GLU A 106 2.99 11.27 1.41
N ILE A 107 3.00 11.96 2.55
CA ILE A 107 1.76 12.47 3.20
C ILE A 107 1.46 13.87 2.68
N ARG A 108 1.45 14.03 1.35
CA ARG A 108 1.06 15.29 0.71
C ARG A 108 -0.38 15.21 0.29
N LEU A 109 -1.17 16.12 0.84
CA LEU A 109 -2.54 16.34 0.41
C LEU A 109 -2.59 17.47 -0.61
N PRO A 110 -3.65 17.52 -1.43
CA PRO A 110 -3.99 18.75 -2.13
C PRO A 110 -4.02 19.92 -1.12
N ALA A 111 -3.46 21.07 -1.51
CA ALA A 111 -3.26 22.21 -0.59
C ALA A 111 -4.58 22.68 0.06
N ASP A 112 -5.72 22.51 -0.61
CA ASP A 112 -7.06 22.84 -0.10
C ASP A 112 -7.61 21.81 0.91
N LYS A 113 -6.87 20.72 1.17
CA LYS A 113 -7.26 19.62 2.07
C LYS A 113 -6.35 19.48 3.29
N GLU A 114 -5.28 20.25 3.39
CA GLU A 114 -4.34 20.20 4.53
C GLU A 114 -5.04 20.51 5.87
N GLN A 115 -5.94 21.49 5.89
CA GLN A 115 -6.68 21.84 7.11
C GLN A 115 -7.60 20.69 7.57
N LEU A 116 -8.32 20.03 6.64
CA LEU A 116 -9.19 18.89 6.98
C LEU A 116 -8.40 17.75 7.64
N PHE A 117 -7.18 17.51 7.16
CA PHE A 117 -6.30 16.52 7.75
C PHE A 117 -5.76 16.97 9.11
N ALA A 118 -5.36 18.23 9.25
CA ALA A 118 -4.94 18.78 10.54
C ALA A 118 -6.06 18.68 11.60
N ASP A 119 -7.31 18.97 11.21
CA ASP A 119 -8.48 18.85 12.08
C ASP A 119 -8.72 17.40 12.50
N PHE A 120 -8.66 16.45 11.54
CA PHE A 120 -8.74 15.03 11.85
C PHE A 120 -7.63 14.57 12.81
N VAL A 121 -6.37 14.95 12.54
CA VAL A 121 -5.22 14.60 13.38
C VAL A 121 -5.37 15.17 14.79
N SER A 122 -5.85 16.41 14.90
CA SER A 122 -6.12 17.05 16.20
C SER A 122 -7.17 16.29 17.00
N SER A 123 -8.29 15.96 16.35
CA SER A 123 -9.39 15.19 16.96
C SER A 123 -8.93 13.80 17.42
N LEU A 124 -8.17 13.09 16.56
CA LEU A 124 -7.59 11.78 16.89
C LEU A 124 -6.60 11.84 18.07
N ASN A 125 -5.72 12.85 18.11
CA ASN A 125 -4.73 13.00 19.19
C ASN A 125 -5.39 13.23 20.56
N ASN A 126 -6.52 13.94 20.60
CA ASN A 126 -7.29 14.11 21.83
C ASN A 126 -7.80 12.76 22.35
N GLU A 127 -8.34 11.92 21.48
CA GLU A 127 -8.81 10.58 21.87
C GLU A 127 -7.69 9.64 22.29
N LEU A 128 -6.56 9.66 21.57
CA LEU A 128 -5.37 8.88 21.92
C LEU A 128 -4.89 9.21 23.34
N SER A 129 -4.95 10.50 23.71
CA SER A 129 -4.61 10.98 25.05
C SER A 129 -5.65 10.60 26.12
N ASN A 130 -6.88 10.28 25.71
CA ASN A 130 -8.02 9.96 26.58
C ASN A 130 -8.29 8.45 26.72
N GLY A 131 -7.26 7.61 26.53
CA GLY A 131 -7.34 6.17 26.84
C GLY A 131 -7.76 5.28 25.67
N LEU A 132 -7.92 5.82 24.45
CA LEU A 132 -8.14 5.02 23.25
C LEU A 132 -7.01 4.00 23.02
N ILE A 133 -5.76 4.36 23.31
CA ILE A 133 -4.60 3.46 23.22
C ILE A 133 -4.82 2.20 24.08
N SER A 134 -5.34 2.35 25.29
CA SER A 134 -5.61 1.22 26.18
C SER A 134 -6.73 0.31 25.66
N GLN A 135 -7.72 0.85 24.94
CA GLN A 135 -8.74 0.03 24.27
C GLN A 135 -8.15 -0.79 23.12
N LEU A 136 -7.23 -0.21 22.34
CA LEU A 136 -6.58 -0.93 21.23
C LEU A 136 -5.64 -2.03 21.73
N GLN A 137 -4.91 -1.77 22.81
CA GLN A 137 -3.98 -2.73 23.40
C GLN A 137 -4.66 -3.94 24.07
N THR A 138 -5.97 -3.87 24.34
CA THR A 138 -6.74 -5.01 24.87
C THR A 138 -7.40 -5.84 23.78
N LEU A 139 -7.32 -5.41 22.52
CA LEU A 139 -7.77 -6.22 21.39
C LEU A 139 -6.92 -7.49 21.32
N SER A 140 -7.58 -8.63 21.17
CA SER A 140 -6.84 -9.87 20.96
C SER A 140 -6.16 -9.81 19.59
N ASP A 141 -4.90 -10.23 19.52
CA ASP A 141 -4.14 -10.52 18.28
C ASP A 141 -4.79 -11.64 17.41
N GLY A 142 -6.04 -12.02 17.68
CA GLY A 142 -6.71 -13.31 17.45
C GLY A 142 -6.81 -13.81 16.02
N PHE A 143 -6.05 -13.25 15.09
CA PHE A 143 -5.77 -13.76 13.77
C PHE A 143 -4.76 -14.92 13.84
N ASP A 144 -5.06 -15.98 13.12
CA ASP A 144 -4.11 -17.07 12.86
C ASP A 144 -3.54 -16.87 11.45
N ILE A 145 -2.22 -16.67 11.36
CA ILE A 145 -1.49 -16.42 10.11
C ILE A 145 -0.24 -17.32 10.08
N ASP A 146 -0.05 -18.07 8.99
CA ASP A 146 1.17 -18.87 8.79
C ASP A 146 2.36 -17.99 8.37
N HIS A 147 3.02 -17.38 9.35
CA HIS A 147 4.16 -16.52 9.10
C HIS A 147 5.39 -17.24 8.56
N ALA A 148 5.58 -18.53 8.85
CA ALA A 148 6.77 -19.25 8.43
C ALA A 148 6.77 -19.47 6.91
N LEU A 149 5.64 -19.90 6.36
CA LEU A 149 5.45 -20.03 4.91
C LEU A 149 5.60 -18.67 4.21
N HIS A 150 4.94 -17.64 4.72
CA HIS A 150 4.99 -16.29 4.13
C HIS A 150 6.41 -15.73 4.12
N ARG A 151 7.16 -15.83 5.23
CA ARG A 151 8.56 -15.36 5.30
C ARG A 151 9.45 -16.01 4.23
N SER A 152 9.29 -17.31 3.98
CA SER A 152 10.06 -18.02 2.95
C SER A 152 9.74 -17.52 1.54
N ILE A 153 8.46 -17.31 1.23
CA ILE A 153 8.01 -16.84 -0.08
C ILE A 153 8.45 -15.39 -0.32
N ILE A 154 8.29 -14.53 0.70
CA ILE A 154 8.76 -13.14 0.67
C ILE A 154 10.26 -13.09 0.39
N LYS A 155 11.05 -13.88 1.11
CA LYS A 155 12.50 -13.91 0.92
C LYS A 155 12.86 -14.30 -0.51
N GLN A 156 12.28 -15.37 -1.04
CA GLN A 156 12.52 -15.82 -2.42
C GLN A 156 12.14 -14.72 -3.43
N THR A 157 11.02 -14.04 -3.22
CA THR A 157 10.53 -12.98 -4.11
C THR A 157 11.44 -11.75 -4.05
N LYS A 158 11.85 -11.32 -2.85
CA LYS A 158 12.82 -10.22 -2.65
C LYS A 158 14.18 -10.56 -3.30
N ASP A 159 14.66 -11.79 -3.13
CA ASP A 159 15.92 -12.23 -3.71
C ASP A 159 15.87 -12.23 -5.25
N ALA A 160 14.76 -12.69 -5.84
CA ALA A 160 14.57 -12.66 -7.30
C ALA A 160 14.60 -11.21 -7.83
N LEU A 161 13.81 -10.31 -7.23
CA LEU A 161 13.82 -8.89 -7.61
C LEU A 161 15.20 -8.25 -7.42
N LYS A 162 15.83 -8.47 -6.27
CA LYS A 162 17.16 -7.90 -5.96
C LYS A 162 18.23 -8.41 -6.94
N HIS A 163 18.13 -9.65 -7.40
CA HIS A 163 19.05 -10.19 -8.40
C HIS A 163 18.78 -9.60 -9.80
N SER A 164 17.53 -9.31 -10.12
CA SER A 164 17.12 -8.77 -11.42
C SER A 164 17.36 -7.27 -11.56
N PHE A 165 17.41 -6.49 -10.48
CA PHE A 165 17.40 -5.02 -10.55
C PHE A 165 18.52 -4.36 -9.74
N THR A 166 19.20 -3.40 -10.36
CA THR A 166 20.26 -2.62 -9.71
C THR A 166 19.73 -1.58 -8.71
N MET A 167 18.49 -1.09 -8.90
CA MET A 167 17.86 -0.06 -8.08
C MET A 167 16.85 -0.59 -7.04
N PHE A 168 16.99 -1.85 -6.61
CA PHE A 168 16.08 -2.42 -5.61
C PHE A 168 16.19 -1.69 -4.25
N PRO A 169 15.07 -1.21 -3.65
CA PRO A 169 15.11 -0.49 -2.39
C PRO A 169 15.72 -1.35 -1.28
N GLN A 170 16.55 -0.72 -0.45
CA GLN A 170 17.01 -1.33 0.80
C GLN A 170 15.90 -1.18 1.85
N ASP A 171 15.89 -2.08 2.84
CA ASP A 171 15.05 -1.98 4.05
C ASP A 171 13.53 -1.88 3.77
N ILE A 172 13.00 -2.91 3.11
CA ILE A 172 11.57 -3.06 2.85
C ILE A 172 10.92 -4.00 3.87
N SER A 173 9.94 -3.48 4.61
CA SER A 173 9.04 -4.24 5.48
C SER A 173 7.75 -4.62 4.75
N ILE A 174 7.31 -5.87 4.90
CA ILE A 174 6.06 -6.37 4.32
C ILE A 174 5.14 -6.73 5.48
N ILE A 175 3.96 -6.11 5.50
CA ILE A 175 2.97 -6.22 6.55
C ILE A 175 1.73 -6.92 5.97
N PHE A 176 1.45 -8.11 6.47
CA PHE A 176 0.20 -8.81 6.17
C PHE A 176 -0.86 -8.36 7.16
N HIS A 177 -1.88 -7.66 6.67
CA HIS A 177 -2.92 -7.12 7.53
C HIS A 177 -4.28 -7.78 7.27
N PRO A 178 -4.87 -8.47 8.26
CA PRO A 178 -6.06 -9.30 8.09
C PRO A 178 -7.34 -8.52 7.79
N LEU A 179 -7.37 -7.21 8.05
CA LEU A 179 -8.52 -6.33 7.81
C LEU A 179 -8.44 -5.55 6.49
N LEU A 180 -7.32 -5.63 5.78
CA LEU A 180 -7.14 -4.96 4.49
C LEU A 180 -7.91 -5.70 3.38
N HIS A 181 -8.43 -4.97 2.39
CA HIS A 181 -9.00 -5.56 1.17
C HIS A 181 -8.02 -6.52 0.46
N ASP A 182 -8.54 -7.42 -0.38
CA ASP A 182 -7.73 -8.31 -1.23
C ASP A 182 -6.94 -7.48 -2.24
N GLY A 183 -5.66 -7.27 -1.95
CA GLY A 183 -4.77 -6.38 -2.69
C GLY A 183 -3.56 -5.99 -1.86
N GLY A 184 -2.90 -4.91 -2.26
CA GLY A 184 -1.76 -4.38 -1.55
C GLY A 184 -1.48 -2.92 -1.86
N PHE A 185 -0.56 -2.35 -1.09
CA PHE A 185 -0.04 -1.00 -1.31
C PHE A 185 1.44 -0.94 -0.99
N PHE A 186 2.19 -0.21 -1.81
CA PHE A 186 3.55 0.23 -1.50
C PHE A 186 3.59 1.71 -1.12
N PHE A 187 4.37 2.04 -0.10
CA PHE A 187 4.62 3.42 0.32
C PHE A 187 5.91 3.51 1.12
N LYS A 188 6.38 4.73 1.38
CA LYS A 188 7.53 4.97 2.26
C LYS A 188 7.10 5.77 3.49
N VAL A 189 7.86 5.60 4.55
CA VAL A 189 7.70 6.32 5.83
C VAL A 189 9.08 6.57 6.40
N GLY A 190 9.46 7.84 6.57
CA GLY A 190 10.78 8.18 7.14
C GLY A 190 11.97 7.61 6.35
N GLY A 191 11.82 7.42 5.03
CA GLY A 191 12.83 6.80 4.16
C GLY A 191 12.78 5.28 4.09
N ASN A 192 12.06 4.62 5.00
CA ASN A 192 11.86 3.16 4.97
C ASN A 192 10.72 2.80 4.03
N SER A 193 10.84 1.66 3.35
CA SER A 193 9.82 1.18 2.41
C SER A 193 8.91 0.17 3.09
N HIS A 194 7.61 0.28 2.85
CA HIS A 194 6.60 -0.59 3.42
C HIS A 194 5.66 -1.10 2.32
N SER A 195 5.27 -2.36 2.45
CA SER A 195 4.19 -2.95 1.68
C SER A 195 3.13 -3.50 2.62
N LEU A 196 1.86 -3.15 2.37
CA LEU A 196 0.70 -3.72 3.06
C LEU A 196 0.01 -4.71 2.14
N ILE A 197 -0.34 -5.89 2.65
CA ILE A 197 -0.99 -6.95 1.87
C ILE A 197 -2.21 -7.46 2.65
N GLY A 198 -3.34 -7.59 1.97
CA GLY A 198 -4.59 -8.09 2.55
C GLY A 198 -4.91 -9.53 2.17
N PRO A 199 -5.76 -10.22 2.95
CA PRO A 199 -6.12 -11.61 2.71
C PRO A 199 -7.11 -11.78 1.54
N THR A 200 -7.14 -12.99 1.00
CA THR A 200 -8.06 -13.42 -0.05
C THR A 200 -9.31 -14.11 0.52
N SER A 201 -9.18 -14.77 1.66
CA SER A 201 -10.28 -15.49 2.30
C SER A 201 -10.06 -15.65 3.81
N ASN A 202 -11.05 -16.22 4.51
CA ASN A 202 -10.94 -16.54 5.92
C ASN A 202 -11.72 -17.82 6.27
N ARG A 203 -11.35 -18.44 7.41
CA ARG A 203 -12.10 -19.50 8.08
C ARG A 203 -12.17 -19.18 9.57
N GLY A 204 -13.28 -18.59 10.00
CA GLY A 204 -13.35 -18.00 11.34
C GLY A 204 -12.31 -16.87 11.45
N ASN A 205 -11.46 -16.91 12.48
CA ASN A 205 -10.38 -15.92 12.65
C ASN A 205 -9.09 -16.27 11.88
N ALA A 206 -8.98 -17.46 11.30
CA ALA A 206 -7.84 -17.80 10.44
C ALA A 206 -8.00 -17.08 9.10
N VAL A 207 -7.06 -16.21 8.75
CA VAL A 207 -7.07 -15.50 7.47
C VAL A 207 -6.10 -16.15 6.49
N ASP A 208 -6.48 -16.22 5.22
CA ASP A 208 -5.69 -16.84 4.17
C ASP A 208 -5.29 -15.77 3.13
N PHE A 209 -3.98 -15.55 3.01
CA PHE A 209 -3.38 -14.63 2.04
C PHE A 209 -3.15 -15.28 0.65
N GLY A 210 -3.57 -16.53 0.50
CA GLY A 210 -3.58 -17.27 -0.74
C GLY A 210 -2.37 -18.19 -0.91
N PRO A 211 -2.35 -18.95 -2.02
CA PRO A 211 -1.26 -19.88 -2.31
C PRO A 211 0.05 -19.13 -2.61
N LYS A 212 1.17 -19.87 -2.61
CA LYS A 212 2.52 -19.33 -2.93
C LYS A 212 2.52 -18.40 -4.13
N GLY A 213 1.87 -18.78 -5.23
CA GLY A 213 1.82 -17.97 -6.45
C GLY A 213 1.16 -16.60 -6.25
N ARG A 214 0.07 -16.53 -5.50
CA ARG A 214 -0.65 -15.28 -5.17
C ARG A 214 0.17 -14.36 -4.28
N ILE A 215 0.91 -14.93 -3.32
CA ILE A 215 1.81 -14.16 -2.45
C ILE A 215 3.01 -13.64 -3.26
N THR A 216 3.62 -14.48 -4.10
CA THR A 216 4.70 -14.06 -4.99
C THR A 216 4.24 -12.95 -5.94
N GLU A 217 3.05 -13.08 -6.54
CA GLU A 217 2.44 -12.07 -7.42
C GLU A 217 2.35 -10.71 -6.72
N ILE A 218 1.66 -10.64 -5.58
CA ILE A 218 1.40 -9.35 -4.91
C ILE A 218 2.67 -8.76 -4.30
N VAL A 219 3.55 -9.58 -3.71
CA VAL A 219 4.82 -9.09 -3.18
C VAL A 219 5.66 -8.54 -4.33
N ALA A 220 5.73 -9.24 -5.46
CA ALA A 220 6.46 -8.73 -6.62
C ALA A 220 5.84 -7.43 -7.17
N HIS A 221 4.51 -7.35 -7.20
CA HIS A 221 3.77 -6.18 -7.66
C HIS A 221 4.07 -4.95 -6.81
N GLU A 222 3.82 -5.03 -5.51
CA GLU A 222 3.99 -3.90 -4.59
C GLU A 222 5.46 -3.45 -4.50
N LEU A 223 6.40 -4.40 -4.41
CA LEU A 223 7.81 -4.04 -4.34
C LEU A 223 8.33 -3.38 -5.63
N SER A 224 7.73 -3.70 -6.79
CA SER A 224 8.11 -3.09 -8.06
C SER A 224 7.76 -1.60 -8.12
N HIS A 225 6.64 -1.18 -7.53
CA HIS A 225 6.31 0.24 -7.40
C HIS A 225 7.42 1.06 -6.73
N GLY A 226 8.13 0.46 -5.76
CA GLY A 226 9.17 1.14 -4.99
C GLY A 226 10.35 1.69 -5.80
N PHE A 227 10.57 1.17 -7.01
CA PHE A 227 11.61 1.65 -7.93
C PHE A 227 11.06 2.10 -9.29
N ILE A 228 9.93 1.56 -9.77
CA ILE A 228 9.28 2.04 -11.01
C ILE A 228 8.74 3.45 -10.84
N ASP A 229 8.04 3.73 -9.75
CA ASP A 229 7.36 5.03 -9.56
C ASP A 229 8.35 6.19 -9.59
N GLN A 230 9.56 5.99 -9.05
CA GLN A 230 10.61 7.01 -9.05
C GLN A 230 11.03 7.39 -10.46
N VAL A 231 11.17 6.42 -11.36
CA VAL A 231 11.57 6.67 -12.76
C VAL A 231 10.41 7.28 -13.54
N VAL A 232 9.21 6.70 -13.46
CA VAL A 232 8.07 7.15 -14.27
C VAL A 232 7.60 8.54 -13.83
N TYR A 233 7.38 8.79 -12.54
CA TYR A 233 6.85 10.07 -12.07
C TYR A 233 7.89 11.20 -11.99
N SER A 234 9.19 10.89 -12.12
CA SER A 234 10.22 11.92 -12.34
C SER A 234 10.29 12.39 -13.80
N SER A 235 9.64 11.66 -14.71
CA SER A 235 9.62 11.96 -16.14
C SER A 235 8.36 12.73 -16.56
N ASP A 236 8.50 13.65 -17.52
CA ASP A 236 7.41 14.45 -18.09
C ASP A 236 6.84 13.76 -19.34
N VAL A 237 6.28 12.55 -19.20
CA VAL A 237 5.58 11.87 -20.30
C VAL A 237 4.19 12.47 -20.46
N LYS A 238 3.95 13.11 -21.59
CA LYS A 238 2.72 13.90 -21.81
C LYS A 238 1.64 13.08 -22.49
N ALA A 239 2.03 12.20 -23.41
CA ALA A 239 1.09 11.40 -24.16
C ALA A 239 1.77 10.14 -24.72
N CYS A 240 0.99 9.08 -24.87
CA CYS A 240 1.39 7.90 -25.62
C CYS A 240 0.38 7.61 -26.72
N GLN A 241 0.82 7.49 -27.97
CA GLN A 241 -0.09 7.29 -29.09
C GLN A 241 -0.90 5.99 -28.93
N ALA A 242 -0.31 4.93 -28.39
CA ALA A 242 -1.02 3.67 -28.15
C ALA A 242 -2.22 3.83 -27.19
N PHE A 243 -2.16 4.80 -26.29
CA PHE A 243 -3.24 5.06 -25.31
C PHE A 243 -4.36 5.94 -25.89
N THR A 244 -4.31 6.28 -27.18
CA THR A 244 -5.31 7.16 -27.81
C THR A 244 -6.57 6.43 -28.24
N SER A 245 -6.56 5.10 -28.34
CA SER A 245 -7.75 4.33 -28.74
C SER A 245 -8.85 4.40 -27.66
N GLU A 246 -10.08 4.66 -28.08
CA GLU A 246 -11.23 4.81 -27.18
C GLU A 246 -11.47 3.53 -26.36
N THR A 247 -11.27 2.36 -26.98
CA THR A 247 -11.41 1.05 -26.32
C THR A 247 -10.37 0.87 -25.21
N PHE A 248 -9.10 1.21 -25.48
CA PHE A 248 -8.05 1.11 -24.47
C PHE A 248 -8.32 2.06 -23.30
N LYS A 249 -8.66 3.32 -23.58
CA LYS A 249 -9.00 4.30 -22.55
C LYS A 249 -10.15 3.82 -21.67
N LYS A 250 -11.23 3.31 -22.27
CA LYS A 250 -12.38 2.77 -21.52
C LYS A 250 -11.99 1.59 -20.65
N ASN A 251 -11.17 0.67 -21.16
CA ASN A 251 -10.69 -0.47 -20.39
C ASN A 251 -9.81 -0.02 -19.23
N MET A 252 -8.87 0.89 -19.45
CA MET A 252 -8.00 1.42 -18.39
C MET A 252 -8.80 2.19 -17.33
N GLN A 253 -9.71 3.07 -17.74
CA GLN A 253 -10.58 3.83 -16.83
C GLN A 253 -11.49 2.92 -15.99
N LYS A 254 -12.04 1.84 -16.57
CA LYS A 254 -12.82 0.84 -15.83
C LYS A 254 -12.02 0.19 -14.70
N ASN A 255 -10.70 0.08 -14.88
CA ASN A 255 -9.78 -0.46 -13.88
C ASN A 255 -9.15 0.62 -12.99
N GLY A 256 -9.63 1.87 -13.04
CA GLY A 256 -9.13 2.98 -12.21
C GLY A 256 -7.86 3.66 -12.75
N TYR A 257 -7.44 3.35 -13.98
CA TYR A 257 -6.25 3.93 -14.60
C TYR A 257 -6.65 5.05 -15.57
N ALA A 258 -6.51 6.30 -15.11
CA ALA A 258 -6.87 7.48 -15.91
C ALA A 258 -5.66 8.23 -16.46
N GLU A 259 -4.52 8.19 -15.76
CA GLU A 259 -3.32 8.97 -16.10
C GLU A 259 -2.30 8.13 -16.88
N VAL A 260 -1.64 8.76 -17.85
CA VAL A 260 -0.63 8.11 -18.72
C VAL A 260 0.49 7.49 -17.90
N ASN A 261 1.01 8.22 -16.91
CA ASN A 261 2.07 7.74 -16.04
C ASN A 261 1.63 6.53 -15.21
N THR A 262 0.39 6.54 -14.69
CA THR A 262 -0.16 5.38 -13.98
C THR A 262 -0.24 4.18 -14.92
N ILE A 263 -0.75 4.35 -16.15
CA ILE A 263 -0.82 3.24 -17.11
C ILE A 263 0.57 2.68 -17.42
N ILE A 264 1.58 3.53 -17.65
CA ILE A 264 2.96 3.07 -17.89
C ILE A 264 3.51 2.31 -16.69
N THR A 265 3.41 2.89 -15.48
CA THR A 265 3.84 2.26 -14.23
C THR A 265 3.24 0.86 -14.10
N GLU A 266 1.94 0.73 -14.26
CA GLU A 266 1.21 -0.52 -14.07
C GLU A 266 1.58 -1.58 -15.11
N HIS A 267 1.87 -1.18 -16.36
CA HIS A 267 2.40 -2.07 -17.39
C HIS A 267 3.81 -2.56 -17.05
N MET A 268 4.68 -1.64 -16.58
CA MET A 268 6.04 -2.00 -16.20
C MET A 268 6.04 -2.97 -15.01
N VAL A 269 5.30 -2.65 -13.95
CA VAL A 269 5.14 -3.50 -12.76
C VAL A 269 4.65 -4.90 -13.14
N ARG A 270 3.60 -4.99 -13.96
CA ARG A 270 3.06 -6.29 -14.41
C ARG A 270 4.03 -7.08 -15.27
N ALA A 271 4.81 -6.43 -16.13
CA ALA A 271 5.84 -7.10 -16.92
C ALA A 271 6.97 -7.67 -16.03
N ILE A 272 7.30 -7.01 -14.92
CA ILE A 272 8.24 -7.54 -13.92
C ILE A 272 7.63 -8.72 -13.17
N VAL A 273 6.40 -8.58 -12.69
CA VAL A 273 5.64 -9.66 -12.01
C VAL A 273 5.58 -10.92 -12.89
N TRP A 274 5.36 -10.74 -14.18
CA TRP A 274 5.36 -11.84 -15.16
C TRP A 274 6.67 -12.65 -15.14
N ASN A 275 7.81 -11.97 -15.14
CA ASN A 275 9.13 -12.61 -15.13
C ASN A 275 9.42 -13.28 -13.78
N VAL A 276 9.02 -12.65 -12.67
CA VAL A 276 9.17 -13.23 -11.32
C VAL A 276 8.30 -14.49 -11.17
N LEU A 277 7.06 -14.46 -11.67
CA LEU A 277 6.16 -15.63 -11.62
C LEU A 277 6.65 -16.77 -12.53
N GLU A 278 7.25 -16.48 -13.68
CA GLU A 278 7.88 -17.51 -14.52
C GLU A 278 8.95 -18.29 -13.74
N GLN A 279 9.76 -17.57 -12.95
CA GLN A 279 10.83 -18.16 -12.18
C GLN A 279 10.33 -18.92 -10.92
N LEU A 280 9.38 -18.34 -10.19
CA LEU A 280 9.06 -18.79 -8.82
C LEU A 280 7.72 -19.54 -8.70
N ALA A 281 6.79 -19.35 -9.65
CA ALA A 281 5.45 -19.91 -9.62
C ALA A 281 4.83 -20.07 -11.05
N PRO A 282 5.46 -20.81 -11.98
CA PRO A 282 5.06 -20.85 -13.39
C PRO A 282 3.64 -21.41 -13.60
N ALA A 283 3.18 -22.33 -12.76
CA ALA A 283 1.82 -22.86 -12.83
C ALA A 283 0.75 -21.80 -12.50
N TYR A 284 1.08 -20.85 -11.62
CA TYR A 284 0.18 -19.76 -11.25
C TYR A 284 0.19 -18.63 -12.28
N LYS A 285 1.35 -18.40 -12.92
CA LYS A 285 1.53 -17.39 -13.98
C LYS A 285 0.43 -17.44 -15.04
N ALA A 286 0.13 -18.62 -15.60
CA ALA A 286 -0.85 -18.73 -16.69
C ALA A 286 -2.23 -18.14 -16.33
N GLN A 287 -2.64 -18.24 -15.07
CA GLN A 287 -3.91 -17.70 -14.58
C GLN A 287 -3.84 -16.16 -14.47
N VAL A 288 -2.75 -15.64 -13.90
CA VAL A 288 -2.49 -14.19 -13.78
C VAL A 288 -2.43 -13.54 -15.14
N VAL A 289 -1.68 -14.12 -16.08
CA VAL A 289 -1.54 -13.64 -17.46
C VAL A 289 -2.89 -13.42 -18.12
N LYS A 290 -3.76 -14.43 -18.05
CA LYS A 290 -5.08 -14.35 -18.65
C LYS A 290 -5.91 -13.23 -18.01
N LYS A 291 -5.90 -13.14 -16.68
CA LYS A 291 -6.60 -12.08 -15.92
C LYS A 291 -6.13 -10.69 -16.34
N GLU A 292 -4.81 -10.47 -16.45
CA GLU A 292 -4.25 -9.17 -16.82
C GLU A 292 -4.58 -8.79 -18.28
N GLN A 293 -4.55 -9.76 -19.19
CA GLN A 293 -4.99 -9.55 -20.57
C GLN A 293 -6.47 -9.19 -20.65
N ASP A 294 -7.34 -9.87 -19.90
CA ASP A 294 -8.77 -9.58 -19.80
C ASP A 294 -9.02 -8.17 -19.21
N MET A 295 -8.11 -7.66 -18.38
CA MET A 295 -8.12 -6.28 -17.86
C MET A 295 -7.61 -5.24 -18.88
N GLY A 296 -7.10 -5.66 -20.02
CA GLY A 296 -6.65 -4.80 -21.12
C GLY A 296 -5.14 -4.67 -21.27
N PHE A 297 -4.35 -5.37 -20.46
CA PHE A 297 -2.88 -5.37 -20.54
C PHE A 297 -2.36 -6.37 -21.59
N GLN A 298 -2.76 -6.18 -22.86
CA GLN A 298 -2.48 -7.11 -23.96
C GLN A 298 -0.98 -7.17 -24.32
N ASP A 299 -0.24 -6.08 -24.10
CA ASP A 299 1.18 -5.94 -24.46
C ASP A 299 2.17 -6.52 -23.44
N LEU A 300 1.68 -7.07 -22.31
CA LEU A 300 2.55 -7.62 -21.26
C LEU A 300 3.53 -8.70 -21.73
N PRO A 301 3.17 -9.67 -22.60
CA PRO A 301 4.13 -10.66 -23.07
C PRO A 301 5.32 -10.01 -23.78
N THR A 302 5.06 -8.97 -24.58
CA THR A 302 6.09 -8.23 -25.31
C THR A 302 7.00 -7.46 -24.36
N LEU A 303 6.43 -6.74 -23.39
CA LEU A 303 7.20 -6.02 -22.38
C LEU A 303 8.02 -6.97 -21.49
N ALA A 304 7.41 -8.04 -21.00
CA ALA A 304 8.07 -9.03 -20.15
C ALA A 304 9.29 -9.65 -20.84
N ASN A 305 9.15 -10.03 -22.12
CA ASN A 305 10.26 -10.54 -22.92
C ASN A 305 11.39 -9.52 -23.10
N LYS A 306 11.07 -8.25 -23.32
CA LYS A 306 12.07 -7.16 -23.37
C LYS A 306 12.76 -6.98 -22.01
N PHE A 307 11.99 -7.01 -20.93
CA PHE A 307 12.49 -6.78 -19.57
C PHE A 307 13.34 -7.94 -19.05
N ALA A 308 13.12 -9.16 -19.53
CA ALA A 308 13.91 -10.33 -19.14
C ALA A 308 15.41 -10.18 -19.45
N GLN A 309 15.79 -9.26 -20.34
CA GLN A 309 17.17 -8.97 -20.73
C GLN A 309 17.71 -7.66 -20.14
N LEU A 310 16.93 -6.97 -19.30
CA LEU A 310 17.26 -5.66 -18.76
C LEU A 310 17.32 -5.74 -17.24
N THR A 311 18.27 -5.00 -16.66
CA THR A 311 18.39 -4.84 -15.20
C THR A 311 18.27 -3.39 -14.77
N ASP A 312 18.37 -2.45 -15.73
CA ASP A 312 18.19 -1.01 -15.53
C ASP A 312 16.74 -0.61 -15.82
N VAL A 313 16.11 -0.03 -14.80
CA VAL A 313 14.73 0.46 -14.85
C VAL A 313 14.56 1.59 -15.87
N ASN A 314 15.57 2.43 -16.09
CA ASN A 314 15.51 3.49 -17.10
C ASN A 314 15.43 2.89 -18.51
N ALA A 315 16.24 1.87 -18.79
CA ALA A 315 16.18 1.16 -20.06
C ALA A 315 14.82 0.47 -20.27
N MET A 316 14.24 -0.11 -19.21
CA MET A 316 12.88 -0.66 -19.25
C MET A 316 11.83 0.41 -19.54
N PHE A 317 11.97 1.58 -18.92
CA PHE A 317 11.07 2.70 -19.15
C PHE A 317 11.17 3.21 -20.59
N ASP A 318 12.38 3.32 -21.14
CA ASP A 318 12.58 3.67 -22.55
C ASP A 318 11.98 2.63 -23.50
N GLN A 319 12.13 1.33 -23.22
CA GLN A 319 11.46 0.28 -24.00
C GLN A 319 9.94 0.39 -23.93
N THR A 320 9.39 0.77 -22.78
CA THR A 320 7.95 0.95 -22.59
C THR A 320 7.43 2.15 -23.37
N LYS A 321 8.14 3.28 -23.30
CA LYS A 321 7.83 4.47 -24.11
C LYS A 321 7.90 4.19 -25.60
N GLN A 322 8.91 3.45 -26.05
CA GLN A 322 9.05 3.05 -27.45
C GLN A 322 7.87 2.18 -27.90
N LEU A 323 7.48 1.20 -27.07
CA LEU A 323 6.36 0.31 -27.39
C LEU A 323 5.04 1.08 -27.54
N PHE A 324 4.80 2.04 -26.65
CA PHE A 324 3.55 2.82 -26.65
C PHE A 324 3.61 4.13 -27.46
N ASN A 325 4.75 4.39 -28.12
CA ASN A 325 5.05 5.62 -28.83
C ASN A 325 4.73 6.88 -27.98
N CYS A 326 5.40 6.98 -26.84
CA CYS A 326 5.25 8.08 -25.90
C CYS A 326 6.13 9.29 -26.25
N GLN A 327 5.58 10.48 -26.07
CA GLN A 327 6.24 11.78 -26.19
C GLN A 327 6.43 12.42 -24.81
#